data_AF-A0A9D5T3Y0-F1
#
_entry.id   AF-A0A9D5T3Y0-F1
#
_cell.length_a   1.000
_cell.length_b   1.000
_cell.length_c   1.000
_cell.angle_alpha   90.00
_cell.angle_beta   90.00
_cell.angle_gamma   90.00
#
_symmetry.space_group_name_H-M   'P 1'
#
loop_
_entity.id
_entity.type
_entity.pdbx_description
1 polymer ?
#
loop_
_entity_poly.entity_id
_entity_poly.type
_entity_poly.pdbx_seq_one_letter_code
_entity_poly.pdbx_strand_id
1 'polypeptide(L)' 'MAREKACYRDMLEELNKSFPDKQFLSVPEVATFVGKSSRTIERHYGKYKIKPFGISKVQLAHLLCV' A
#
# COMPACT_ATOMS: atom_id res chain seq x y z
N MET A 1 10.28 -21.58 7.47
CA MET A 1 10.55 -20.16 7.12
C MET A 1 9.20 -19.51 6.90
N ALA A 2 8.98 -18.34 7.52
CA ALA A 2 7.67 -17.75 7.77
C ALA A 2 6.78 -17.78 6.52
N ARG A 3 5.55 -18.31 6.67
CA ARG A 3 4.52 -18.28 5.63
C ARG A 3 4.32 -16.81 5.26
N GLU A 4 4.98 -16.35 4.21
CA GLU A 4 4.53 -15.14 3.53
C GLU A 4 3.07 -15.43 3.17
N LYS A 5 2.16 -14.76 3.88
CA LYS A 5 0.71 -14.97 3.77
C LYS A 5 0.38 -14.89 2.29
N ALA A 6 -0.34 -15.86 1.72
CA ALA A 6 -0.73 -15.85 0.30
C ALA A 6 -1.32 -14.48 -0.11
N CYS A 7 -2.07 -13.87 0.79
CA CYS A 7 -2.62 -12.52 0.67
C CYS A 7 -1.59 -11.42 0.39
N TYR A 8 -0.33 -11.53 0.83
CA TYR A 8 0.72 -10.58 0.46
C TYR A 8 1.01 -10.62 -1.04
N ARG A 9 1.12 -11.82 -1.63
CA ARG A 9 1.40 -11.97 -3.07
C ARG A 9 0.23 -11.47 -3.91
N ASP A 10 -1.00 -11.86 -3.57
CA ASP A 10 -2.22 -11.36 -4.24
C ASP A 10 -2.32 -9.83 -4.20
N MET A 11 -2.14 -9.23 -3.02
CA MET A 11 -2.19 -7.76 -2.87
C MET A 11 -1.09 -7.06 -3.66
N LEU A 12 0.10 -7.65 -3.72
CA LEU A 12 1.23 -7.08 -4.45
C LEU A 12 1.02 -7.17 -5.97
N GLU A 13 0.40 -8.25 -6.45
CA GLU A 13 -0.03 -8.39 -7.84
C GLU A 13 -1.16 -7.39 -8.19
N GLU A 14 -2.16 -7.22 -7.33
CA GLU A 14 -3.21 -6.21 -7.53
C GLU A 14 -2.66 -4.78 -7.55
N LEU A 15 -1.74 -4.46 -6.65
CA LEU A 15 -1.06 -3.16 -6.62
C LEU A 15 -0.20 -2.94 -7.86
N ASN A 16 0.47 -3.99 -8.36
CA ASN A 16 1.23 -3.93 -9.60
C ASN A 16 0.33 -3.78 -10.84
N LYS A 17 -0.83 -4.44 -10.87
CA LYS A 17 -1.83 -4.27 -11.94
C LYS A 17 -2.44 -2.87 -11.94
N SER A 18 -2.74 -2.33 -10.76
CA SER A 18 -3.37 -1.00 -10.63
C SER A 18 -2.39 0.14 -10.88
N PHE A 19 -1.10 -0.04 -10.54
CA PHE A 19 -0.10 1.01 -10.65
C PHE A 19 1.22 0.49 -11.25
N PRO A 20 1.25 0.02 -12.51
CA PRO A 20 2.41 -0.68 -13.08
C PRO A 20 3.72 0.12 -13.00
N ASP A 21 3.68 1.43 -13.30
CA ASP A 21 4.86 2.30 -13.36
C ASP A 21 5.28 2.95 -12.03
N LYS A 22 4.60 2.67 -10.91
CA LYS A 22 4.86 3.35 -9.63
C LYS A 22 5.34 2.37 -8.58
N GLN A 23 6.53 2.60 -8.02
CA GLN A 23 7.00 1.83 -6.87
C GLN A 23 6.48 2.37 -5.53
N PHE A 24 6.26 3.69 -5.49
CA PHE A 24 5.71 4.41 -4.35
C PHE A 24 4.38 5.05 -4.73
N LEU A 25 3.42 4.95 -3.81
CA LEU A 25 2.08 5.48 -3.95
C LEU A 25 1.89 6.68 -3.04
N SER A 26 1.27 7.71 -3.60
CA SER A 26 0.85 8.87 -2.84
C SER A 26 -0.36 8.53 -1.97
N VAL A 27 -0.53 9.22 -0.85
CA VAL A 27 -1.71 9.09 0.03
C VAL A 27 -3.04 9.08 -0.72
N PRO A 28 -3.32 9.97 -1.70
CA PRO A 28 -4.54 9.90 -2.49
C PRO A 28 -4.67 8.62 -3.32
N GLU A 29 -3.59 8.09 -3.89
CA GLU A 29 -3.63 6.85 -4.68
C GLU A 29 -3.92 5.63 -3.80
N VAL A 30 -3.29 5.59 -2.62
CA VAL A 30 -3.59 4.58 -1.60
C VAL A 30 -5.03 4.71 -1.12
N ALA A 31 -5.54 5.93 -0.94
CA ALA A 31 -6.94 6.17 -0.57
C ALA A 31 -7.91 5.63 -1.63
N THR A 32 -7.64 5.87 -2.92
CA THR A 32 -8.42 5.34 -4.04
C THR A 32 -8.39 3.82 -4.06
N PHE A 33 -7.21 3.19 -3.93
CA PHE A 33 -7.07 1.74 -3.98
C PHE A 33 -7.77 1.04 -2.80
N VAL A 34 -7.59 1.57 -1.58
CA VAL A 34 -8.17 1.00 -0.36
C VAL A 34 -9.65 1.38 -0.19
N GLY A 35 -10.15 2.33 -1.00
CA GLY A 35 -11.53 2.84 -0.92
C GLY A 35 -11.83 3.58 0.39
N LYS A 36 -10.80 4.18 1.02
CA LYS A 36 -10.93 4.89 2.31
C LYS A 36 -10.52 6.35 2.15
N SER A 37 -11.13 7.23 2.94
CA SER A 37 -10.77 8.65 2.95
C SER A 37 -9.28 8.88 3.25
N SER A 38 -8.67 9.87 2.62
CA SER A 38 -7.26 10.23 2.84
C SER A 38 -6.92 10.47 4.30
N ARG A 39 -7.85 11.04 5.09
CA ARG A 39 -7.71 11.20 6.55
C ARG A 39 -7.54 9.87 7.29
N THR A 40 -8.29 8.85 6.88
CA THR A 40 -8.16 7.49 7.42
C THR A 40 -6.81 6.89 7.01
N ILE A 41 -6.39 7.12 5.76
CA ILE A 41 -5.08 6.66 5.29
C ILE A 41 -3.94 7.35 6.05
N GLU A 42 -4.00 8.66 6.27
CA GLU A 42 -2.98 9.38 7.05
C GLU A 42 -2.96 8.91 8.51
N ARG A 43 -4.12 8.65 9.11
CA ARG A 43 -4.18 8.18 10.50
C ARG A 43 -3.60 6.77 10.67
N HIS A 44 -3.88 5.86 9.73
CA HIS A 44 -3.44 4.46 9.83
C HIS A 44 -2.06 4.22 9.22
N TYR A 45 -1.76 4.88 8.10
CA TYR A 45 -0.58 4.63 7.28
C TYR A 45 0.37 5.83 7.17
N GLY A 46 0.00 7.01 7.68
CA GLY A 46 0.83 8.22 7.60
C GLY A 46 2.20 8.07 8.27
N LYS A 47 2.32 7.20 9.28
CA LYS A 47 3.60 6.86 9.93
C LYS A 47 4.57 6.07 9.03
N TYR A 48 4.08 5.44 7.96
CA TYR A 48 4.88 4.68 6.99
C TYR A 48 5.18 5.48 5.71
N LYS A 49 4.68 6.72 5.63
CA LYS A 49 4.95 7.60 4.49
C LYS A 49 6.41 8.06 4.55
N ILE A 50 7.18 7.69 3.54
CA ILE A 50 8.54 8.19 3.35
C ILE A 50 8.42 9.52 2.61
N LYS A 51 8.68 10.65 3.28
CA LYS A 51 8.75 11.94 2.57
C LYS A 51 10.08 12.00 1.79
N PRO A 52 10.09 12.46 0.52
CA PRO A 52 8.97 12.97 -0.28
C PRO A 52 8.21 11.92 -1.12
N PHE A 53 8.67 10.66 -1.16
CA PHE A 53 8.28 9.65 -2.16
C PHE A 53 6.90 8.98 -1.96
N GLY A 54 6.37 8.86 -0.74
CA GLY A 54 5.07 8.21 -0.47
C GLY A 54 5.18 6.88 0.29
N ILE A 55 4.20 5.98 0.11
CA ILE A 55 4.15 4.65 0.72
C ILE A 55 4.56 3.62 -0.34
N SER A 56 5.52 2.73 -0.05
CA SER A 56 5.91 1.71 -1.02
C SER A 56 4.81 0.65 -1.19
N LYS A 57 4.65 0.11 -2.41
CA LYS A 57 3.72 -1.00 -2.67
C LYS A 57 3.95 -2.19 -1.75
N VAL A 58 5.22 -2.53 -1.51
CA VAL A 58 5.63 -3.63 -0.63
C VAL A 58 5.13 -3.41 0.80
N GLN A 59 5.35 -2.21 1.35
CA GLN A 59 4.85 -1.88 2.68
C GLN A 59 3.33 -1.86 2.72
N LEU A 60 2.68 -1.33 1.69
CA LEU A 60 1.21 -1.29 1.61
C LEU A 60 0.63 -2.71 1.57
N ALA A 61 1.18 -3.61 0.76
CA ALA A 61 0.78 -5.01 0.69
C ALA A 61 0.95 -5.71 2.05
N HIS A 62 2.06 -5.46 2.75
CA HIS A 62 2.26 -5.97 4.11
C HIS A 62 1.22 -5.42 5.11
N LEU A 63 0.85 -4.15 4.99
CA LEU A 63 -0.08 -3.50 5.90
C LEU A 63 -1.55 -3.88 5.64
N LEU A 64 -1.89 -4.24 4.39
CA LEU A 64 -3.20 -4.79 4.03
C LEU A 64 -3.32 -6.26 4.44
N CYS A 65 -2.20 -6.97 4.52
CA CYS A 65 -2.15 -8.39 4.85
C CYS A 65 -2.03 -8.65 6.38
N VAL A 66 -3.11 -8.38 7.12
CA VAL A 66 -3.24 -8.69 8.57
C VAL A 66 -3.96 -10.01 8.79
#